data_AF-A0A933C7R9-F1
#
_entry.id   AF-A0A933C7R9-F1
#
_cell.length_a   1.000
_cell.length_b   1.000
_cell.length_c   1.000
_cell.angle_alpha   90.00
_cell.angle_beta   90.00
_cell.angle_gamma   90.00
#
_symmetry.space_group_name_H-M   'P 1'
#
loop_
_entity.id
_entity.type
_entity.pdbx_description
1 polymer ?
#
loop_
_entity_poly.entity_id
_entity_poly.type
_entity_poly.pdbx_seq_one_letter_code
_entity_poly.pdbx_strand_id
1 'polypeptide(L)'
;MKSIIKRRGYGAPPHRNILLSAIIPFILTTATLNAQERRSVSEAKGLSVGTKAPLFKAIDKDGRSFELASALRKGPVVLRADLAQSQSDESERLPIPATFIIDRGGTIVWRHFDPDYRKRSSVLDIVDHIP
;
A
#
# COMPACT_ATOMS: atom_id res chain seq x y z
N MET A 1 23.97 39.55 84.01
CA MET A 1 24.37 38.14 84.24
C MET A 1 23.25 37.26 83.70
N LYS A 2 23.35 36.36 82.71
CA LYS A 2 24.44 35.77 81.92
C LYS A 2 23.90 35.48 80.49
N SER A 3 24.82 35.49 79.54
CA SER A 3 24.70 35.07 78.14
C SER A 3 24.36 33.56 78.00
N ILE A 4 23.93 33.13 76.81
CA ILE A 4 24.62 32.13 75.96
C ILE A 4 23.64 31.34 75.08
N ILE A 5 23.86 31.46 73.78
CA ILE A 5 23.32 30.69 72.64
C ILE A 5 23.79 29.23 72.73
N LYS A 6 22.92 28.24 72.46
CA LYS A 6 23.37 26.88 72.13
C LYS A 6 22.47 26.15 71.12
N ARG A 7 23.02 26.08 69.89
CA ARG A 7 23.14 24.92 68.96
C ARG A 7 21.97 24.40 68.12
N ARG A 8 22.31 24.35 66.83
CA ARG A 8 21.78 23.65 65.64
C ARG A 8 21.59 22.13 65.85
N GLY A 9 20.58 21.54 65.22
CA GLY A 9 20.43 20.08 65.02
C GLY A 9 19.23 19.72 64.12
N TYR A 10 19.49 19.02 63.03
CA TYR A 10 18.56 18.62 61.96
C TYR A 10 17.51 17.58 62.42
N GLY A 11 16.27 17.72 61.96
CA GLY A 11 15.25 16.67 61.97
C GLY A 11 14.69 16.49 60.55
N ALA A 12 14.82 15.27 60.00
CA ALA A 12 14.31 14.88 58.69
C ALA A 12 12.76 14.76 58.69
N PRO A 13 12.09 14.81 57.51
CA PRO A 13 10.74 15.32 57.35
C PRO A 13 9.67 14.22 57.48
N PRO A 14 8.39 14.59 57.65
CA PRO A 14 7.34 13.64 57.31
C PRO A 14 6.29 14.21 56.33
N HIS A 15 5.90 13.32 55.41
CA HIS A 15 4.60 13.11 54.74
C HIS A 15 3.96 14.18 53.82
N ARG A 16 4.22 13.98 52.52
CA ARG A 16 3.27 13.89 51.38
C ARG A 16 1.83 14.41 51.57
N ASN A 17 1.45 15.42 50.78
CA ASN A 17 0.55 15.27 49.61
C ASN A 17 0.50 16.58 48.81
N ILE A 18 1.13 16.61 47.63
CA ILE A 18 1.10 17.75 46.69
C ILE A 18 0.02 17.46 45.66
N LEU A 19 -1.05 18.27 45.65
CA LEU A 19 -1.98 18.34 44.53
C LEU A 19 -1.31 19.17 43.43
N LEU A 20 -0.74 18.47 42.45
CA LEU A 20 -0.25 19.03 41.19
C LEU A 20 -1.41 19.68 40.44
N SER A 21 -1.49 21.01 40.44
CA SER A 21 -2.32 21.74 39.48
C SER A 21 -1.58 21.83 38.14
N ALA A 22 -2.28 21.35 37.11
CA ALA A 22 -1.73 20.94 35.83
C ALA A 22 -1.13 22.08 35.00
N ILE A 23 0.01 21.74 34.39
CA ILE A 23 0.74 22.45 33.36
C ILE A 23 -0.14 22.60 32.12
N ILE A 24 -0.29 23.84 31.62
CA ILE A 24 -0.70 24.10 30.24
C ILE A 24 0.45 23.63 29.33
N PRO A 25 0.17 22.72 28.38
CA PRO A 25 0.51 23.04 27.01
C PRO A 25 -0.71 22.79 26.11
N PHE A 26 -1.41 23.89 25.84
CA PHE A 26 -1.78 24.27 24.48
C PHE A 26 -0.53 24.07 23.59
N ILE A 27 -0.67 23.42 22.43
CA ILE A 27 0.40 22.90 21.53
C ILE A 27 0.70 21.40 21.75
N LEU A 28 -0.25 20.55 21.38
CA LEU A 28 0.05 19.37 20.55
C LEU A 28 -1.16 19.06 19.67
N THR A 29 -1.31 19.91 18.66
CA THR A 29 -1.64 19.58 17.28
C THR A 29 -2.23 18.18 17.09
N THR A 30 -3.52 18.15 16.77
CA THR A 30 -4.21 17.11 15.99
C THR A 30 -3.28 15.99 15.53
N ALA A 31 -3.10 14.96 16.36
CA ALA A 31 -2.59 13.70 15.86
C ALA A 31 -3.63 13.25 14.85
N THR A 32 -3.29 13.53 13.60
CA THR A 32 -4.03 13.25 12.39
C THR A 32 -4.70 11.90 12.55
N LEU A 33 -6.02 11.91 12.42
CA LEU A 33 -6.81 10.77 12.01
C LEU A 33 -5.99 9.99 10.98
N ASN A 34 -5.31 8.92 11.41
CA ASN A 34 -4.95 7.83 10.52
C ASN A 34 -6.25 7.08 10.19
N ALA A 35 -7.22 7.81 9.64
CA ALA A 35 -8.12 7.22 8.69
C ALA A 35 -7.21 6.89 7.52
N GLN A 36 -6.75 5.63 7.46
CA GLN A 36 -6.27 5.08 6.19
C GLN A 36 -7.27 5.53 5.14
N GLU A 37 -6.80 6.42 4.27
CA GLU A 37 -7.53 6.91 3.11
C GLU A 37 -7.90 5.64 2.36
N ARG A 38 -9.17 5.21 2.53
CA ARG A 38 -9.67 3.98 1.95
C ARG A 38 -9.65 4.26 0.47
N ARG A 39 -8.57 3.85 -0.23
CA ARG A 39 -8.52 3.94 -1.69
C ARG A 39 -9.79 3.30 -2.19
N SER A 40 -10.70 4.14 -2.67
CA SER A 40 -11.99 3.68 -3.13
C SER A 40 -11.70 2.77 -4.32
N VAL A 41 -12.53 1.74 -4.54
CA VAL A 41 -12.39 0.83 -5.70
C VAL A 41 -12.30 1.63 -7.02
N SER A 42 -12.89 2.83 -7.05
CA SER A 42 -12.84 3.82 -8.12
C SER A 42 -11.49 4.53 -8.35
N GLU A 43 -10.53 4.45 -7.43
CA GLU A 43 -9.21 5.10 -7.56
C GLU A 43 -8.13 4.23 -8.22
N ALA A 44 -8.40 2.93 -8.42
CA ALA A 44 -7.47 2.06 -9.12
C ALA A 44 -7.44 2.45 -10.61
N LYS A 45 -6.49 3.32 -10.98
CA LYS A 45 -6.38 3.86 -12.34
C LYS A 45 -5.84 2.85 -13.37
N GLY A 46 -5.24 1.73 -12.93
CA GLY A 46 -4.60 0.77 -13.82
C GLY A 46 -3.50 1.40 -14.69
N LEU A 47 -2.97 0.64 -15.65
CA LEU A 47 -2.08 1.18 -16.69
C LEU A 47 -2.90 1.62 -17.90
N SER A 48 -2.55 2.74 -18.50
CA SER A 48 -3.27 3.30 -19.66
C SER A 48 -2.75 2.75 -20.99
N VAL A 49 -3.66 2.61 -21.96
CA VAL A 49 -3.30 2.33 -23.37
C VAL A 49 -2.40 3.46 -23.90
N GLY A 50 -1.41 3.10 -24.72
CA GLY A 50 -0.41 4.00 -25.27
C GLY A 50 0.82 4.22 -24.38
N THR A 51 0.81 3.72 -23.13
CA THR A 51 1.98 3.81 -22.24
C THR A 51 2.90 2.60 -22.38
N LYS A 52 4.17 2.75 -21.99
CA LYS A 52 5.11 1.64 -21.93
C LYS A 52 4.79 0.75 -20.74
N ALA A 53 4.67 -0.56 -21.00
CA ALA A 53 4.53 -1.54 -19.95
C ALA A 53 5.82 -1.57 -19.11
N PRO A 54 5.71 -1.52 -17.77
CA PRO A 54 6.89 -1.62 -16.91
C PRO A 54 7.53 -2.99 -17.08
N LEU A 55 8.85 -3.00 -17.20
CA LEU A 55 9.60 -4.25 -17.27
C LEU A 55 9.55 -4.95 -15.91
N PHE A 56 9.29 -6.26 -15.94
CA PHE A 56 9.30 -7.08 -14.74
C PHE A 56 9.91 -8.46 -15.02
N LYS A 57 10.28 -9.12 -13.91
CA LYS A 57 10.66 -10.51 -13.83
C LYS A 57 9.77 -11.19 -12.79
N ALA A 58 9.14 -12.30 -13.15
CA ALA A 58 8.19 -13.02 -12.32
C ALA A 58 8.36 -14.53 -12.48
N ILE A 59 7.73 -15.29 -11.60
CA ILE A 59 7.55 -16.73 -11.75
C ILE A 59 6.16 -16.99 -12.30
N ASP A 60 6.04 -17.81 -13.35
CA ASP A 60 4.75 -18.20 -13.90
C ASP A 60 4.07 -19.28 -13.05
N LYS A 61 2.83 -19.64 -13.41
CA LYS A 61 2.06 -20.70 -12.74
C LYS A 61 2.73 -22.09 -12.76
N ASP A 62 3.68 -22.31 -13.66
CA ASP A 62 4.40 -23.57 -13.82
C ASP A 62 5.77 -23.54 -13.10
N GLY A 63 6.06 -22.48 -12.34
CA GLY A 63 7.31 -22.32 -11.59
C GLY A 63 8.49 -21.80 -12.42
N ARG A 64 8.26 -21.35 -13.67
CA ARG A 64 9.34 -20.89 -14.57
C ARG A 64 9.56 -19.39 -14.45
N SER A 65 10.83 -18.97 -14.58
CA SER A 65 11.17 -17.55 -14.67
C SER A 65 10.66 -16.95 -15.98
N PHE A 66 9.88 -15.88 -15.87
CA PHE A 66 9.37 -15.08 -16.97
C PHE A 66 9.93 -13.66 -16.88
N GLU A 67 10.42 -13.13 -18.01
CA GLU A 67 10.88 -11.74 -18.13
C GLU A 67 10.17 -11.08 -19.30
N LEU A 68 9.48 -9.97 -19.04
CA LEU A 68 8.69 -9.28 -20.06
C LEU A 68 9.57 -8.85 -21.25
N ALA A 69 10.74 -8.26 -20.97
CA ALA A 69 11.67 -7.83 -22.01
C ALA A 69 12.07 -8.98 -22.95
N SER A 70 12.24 -10.18 -22.40
CA SER A 70 12.64 -11.36 -23.16
C SER A 70 11.49 -11.94 -23.99
N ALA A 71 10.26 -11.86 -23.48
CA ALA A 71 9.06 -12.29 -24.20
C ALA A 71 8.71 -11.36 -25.37
N LEU A 72 8.80 -10.04 -25.18
CA LEU A 72 8.48 -9.04 -26.20
C LEU A 72 9.37 -9.13 -27.45
N ARG A 73 10.61 -9.62 -27.31
CA ARG A 73 11.51 -9.91 -28.44
C ARG A 73 10.98 -11.04 -29.34
N LYS A 74 10.17 -11.96 -28.79
CA LYS A 74 9.60 -13.09 -29.54
C LYS A 74 8.27 -12.73 -30.20
N GLY A 75 7.50 -11.84 -29.59
CA GLY A 75 6.23 -11.37 -30.14
C GLY A 75 5.39 -10.58 -29.13
N PRO A 76 4.19 -10.13 -29.54
CA PRO A 76 3.21 -9.53 -28.63
C PRO A 76 2.90 -10.47 -27.46
N VAL A 77 2.61 -9.88 -26.30
CA VAL A 77 2.36 -10.62 -25.07
C VAL A 77 1.00 -10.23 -24.50
N VAL A 78 0.21 -11.25 -24.13
CA VAL A 78 -1.03 -11.09 -23.36
C VAL A 78 -0.73 -11.47 -21.90
N LEU A 79 -1.03 -10.56 -20.98
CA LEU A 79 -0.86 -10.80 -19.54
C LEU A 79 -2.21 -10.87 -18.84
N ARG A 80 -2.39 -11.91 -18.04
CA ARG A 80 -3.57 -12.13 -17.19
C ARG A 80 -3.11 -12.61 -15.82
N ALA A 81 -3.55 -11.93 -14.76
CA ALA A 81 -3.31 -12.35 -13.39
C ALA A 81 -4.56 -13.05 -12.84
N ASP A 82 -4.39 -14.24 -12.26
CA ASP A 82 -5.45 -14.93 -11.51
C ASP A 82 -5.24 -14.68 -10.03
N LEU A 83 -6.05 -13.78 -9.48
CA LEU A 83 -5.77 -13.14 -8.20
C LEU A 83 -6.37 -13.89 -7.02
N ALA A 84 -7.20 -14.90 -7.26
CA ALA A 84 -7.78 -15.75 -6.21
C ALA A 84 -6.71 -16.59 -5.49
N GLN A 85 -5.58 -16.88 -6.16
CA GLN A 85 -4.47 -17.64 -5.58
C GLN A 85 -3.28 -16.75 -5.14
N SER A 86 -3.37 -15.43 -5.27
CA SER A 86 -2.24 -14.52 -5.05
C SER A 86 -2.42 -13.51 -3.90
N GLN A 87 -3.46 -13.65 -3.07
CA GLN A 87 -3.63 -12.82 -1.88
C GLN A 87 -2.66 -13.26 -0.77
N SER A 88 -1.77 -12.37 -0.33
CA SER A 88 -0.91 -12.57 0.84
C SER A 88 -1.51 -12.07 2.15
N ASP A 89 -2.65 -11.36 2.09
CA ASP A 89 -3.21 -10.59 3.21
C ASP A 89 -4.65 -11.03 3.49
N GLU A 90 -5.02 -11.15 4.77
CA GLU A 90 -6.37 -11.54 5.25
C GLU A 90 -7.46 -10.48 4.98
N SER A 91 -7.15 -9.42 4.23
CA SER A 91 -8.15 -8.44 3.85
C SER A 91 -9.06 -9.08 2.78
N GLU A 92 -10.35 -9.25 3.09
CA GLU A 92 -11.39 -9.74 2.16
C GLU A 92 -11.63 -8.80 0.95
N ARG A 93 -10.68 -7.95 0.61
CA ARG A 93 -10.73 -7.04 -0.54
C ARG A 93 -10.24 -7.76 -1.77
N LEU A 94 -11.18 -8.20 -2.59
CA LEU A 94 -10.87 -8.75 -3.89
C LEU A 94 -10.18 -7.68 -4.76
N PRO A 95 -8.99 -7.93 -5.30
CA PRO A 95 -8.37 -7.03 -6.25
C PRO A 95 -9.13 -7.04 -7.57
N ILE A 96 -9.10 -5.91 -8.27
CA ILE A 96 -9.75 -5.74 -9.57
C ILE A 96 -8.91 -6.47 -10.64
N PRO A 97 -9.48 -7.42 -11.40
CA PRO A 97 -8.76 -8.13 -12.44
C PRO A 97 -8.44 -7.20 -13.63
N ALA A 98 -7.28 -7.42 -14.26
CA ALA A 98 -6.85 -6.68 -15.44
C ALA A 98 -6.25 -7.62 -16.50
N THR A 99 -6.49 -7.32 -17.77
CA THR A 99 -5.83 -7.97 -18.92
C THR A 99 -5.21 -6.91 -19.80
N PHE A 100 -3.98 -7.15 -20.26
CA PHE A 100 -3.25 -6.23 -21.14
C PHE A 100 -2.74 -6.94 -22.38
N ILE A 101 -2.78 -6.25 -23.52
CA ILE A 101 -2.08 -6.65 -24.75
C ILE A 101 -0.97 -5.65 -24.99
N ILE A 102 0.25 -6.18 -25.09
CA ILE A 102 1.48 -5.39 -25.21
C ILE A 102 2.13 -5.72 -26.56
N ASP A 103 2.39 -4.68 -27.36
CA ASP A 103 3.07 -4.82 -28.65
C ASP A 103 4.58 -5.13 -28.47
N ARG A 104 5.27 -5.44 -29.57
CA ARG A 104 6.72 -5.70 -29.55
C ARG A 104 7.57 -4.51 -29.10
N GLY A 105 7.05 -3.29 -29.25
CA GLY A 105 7.69 -2.08 -28.75
C GLY A 105 7.55 -1.91 -27.23
N GLY A 106 6.82 -2.79 -26.54
CA GLY A 106 6.52 -2.68 -25.12
C GLY A 106 5.41 -1.66 -24.81
N THR A 107 4.61 -1.27 -25.80
CA THR A 107 3.48 -0.35 -25.63
C THR A 107 2.22 -1.15 -25.31
N ILE A 108 1.44 -0.69 -24.34
CA ILE A 108 0.12 -1.25 -24.08
C ILE A 108 -0.81 -0.80 -25.20
N VAL A 109 -1.24 -1.73 -26.06
CA VAL A 109 -2.17 -1.44 -27.16
C VAL A 109 -3.61 -1.78 -26.77
N TRP A 110 -3.76 -2.84 -25.96
CA TRP A 110 -4.98 -3.42 -25.38
C TRP A 110 -5.07 -3.25 -23.86
N ARG A 111 -6.21 -2.87 -23.28
CA ARG A 111 -6.48 -3.19 -21.86
C ARG A 111 -7.96 -3.49 -21.59
N HIS A 112 -8.19 -4.40 -20.65
CA HIS A 112 -9.47 -4.60 -19.98
C HIS A 112 -9.29 -4.47 -18.47
N PHE A 113 -10.13 -3.64 -17.84
CA PHE A 113 -10.10 -3.37 -16.41
C PHE A 113 -11.52 -3.01 -15.96
N ASP A 114 -12.17 -3.92 -15.24
CA ASP A 114 -13.56 -3.75 -14.77
C ASP A 114 -13.65 -4.10 -13.27
N PRO A 115 -14.13 -3.17 -12.42
CA PRO A 115 -14.38 -3.45 -11.00
C PRO A 115 -15.34 -4.62 -10.76
N ASP A 116 -16.27 -4.87 -11.67
CA ASP A 116 -17.10 -6.07 -11.65
C ASP A 116 -16.31 -7.26 -12.19
N TYR A 117 -15.80 -8.09 -11.28
CA TYR A 117 -15.00 -9.28 -11.59
C TYR A 117 -15.72 -10.31 -12.48
N ARG A 118 -17.04 -10.21 -12.66
CA ARG A 118 -17.81 -11.08 -13.57
C ARG A 118 -17.69 -10.63 -15.02
N LYS A 119 -17.36 -9.37 -15.25
CA LYS A 119 -17.11 -8.81 -16.59
C LYS A 119 -15.64 -9.01 -16.95
N ARG A 120 -15.33 -10.19 -17.49
CA ARG A 120 -13.99 -10.54 -17.95
C ARG A 120 -13.92 -10.48 -19.46
N SER A 121 -12.76 -10.14 -20.01
CA SER A 121 -12.52 -10.27 -21.45
C SER A 121 -12.71 -11.71 -21.88
N SER A 122 -13.46 -11.91 -22.95
CA SER A 122 -13.53 -13.20 -23.63
C SER A 122 -12.24 -13.47 -24.41
N VAL A 123 -12.05 -14.71 -24.82
CA VAL A 123 -10.93 -15.07 -25.70
C VAL A 123 -11.05 -14.34 -27.05
N LEU A 124 -12.27 -14.19 -27.57
CA LEU A 124 -12.52 -13.47 -28.83
C LEU A 124 -12.11 -11.99 -28.69
N ASP A 125 -12.50 -11.32 -27.59
CA ASP A 125 -12.11 -9.93 -27.33
C ASP A 125 -10.59 -9.77 -27.33
N ILE A 126 -9.85 -10.75 -26.79
CA ILE A 126 -8.39 -10.71 -26.77
C ILE A 126 -7.83 -10.86 -28.18
N VAL A 127 -8.31 -11.86 -28.94
CA VAL A 127 -7.81 -12.16 -30.29
C VAL A 127 -8.02 -10.99 -31.25
N ASP A 128 -9.17 -10.33 -31.18
CA ASP A 128 -9.52 -9.19 -32.05
C ASP A 128 -8.62 -7.96 -31.84
N HIS A 129 -7.86 -7.91 -30.74
CA HIS A 129 -7.00 -6.78 -30.38
C HIS A 129 -5.50 -7.11 -30.40
N ILE A 130 -5.10 -8.28 -30.92
CA ILE A 130 -3.68 -8.62 -31.12
C ILE A 130 -3.14 -7.89 -32.36
N PRO A 131 -2.09 -7.06 -32.23
CA PRO A 131 -1.46 -6.35 -33.36
C PRO A 131 -0.52 -7.22 -34.21
#